data_AF-A0AAN1QLJ3-F1
#
_entry.id   AF-A0AAN1QLJ3-F1
#
_cell.length_a   1.000
_cell.length_b   1.000
_cell.length_c   1.000
_cell.angle_alpha   90.00
_cell.angle_beta   90.00
_cell.angle_gamma   90.00
#
_symmetry.space_group_name_H-M   'P 1'
#
loop_
_entity.id
_entity.type
_entity.pdbx_description
1 polymer ?
#
loop_
_entity_poly.entity_id
_entity_poly.type
_entity_poly.pdbx_seq_one_letter_code
_entity_poly.pdbx_strand_id
1 'polypeptide(L)'
;MATKTTAPTGASLSWQVTAPPAVDLVISLPQPSLACLSGTVSIAIRGGRLPQVRPESLALLVDGPSDLKWEQTPSGWVGWRERPGLTQLRWRLPAHTQPHPVNWVVSLADVVLVQAWGLWNHDLSPNAQVLAERLILKHWLRSLPTTPEGAVLASTTAPTERSLDWDQSLAALLPTVLAGYEGWQSLGLDPQRDFVGANLTSVDWRGSDWSGCDLRRTNWRGANLNDVDFSGADLRHSRWAGADLSGALLSDARLRGADFRRASLALVNLAGADLSQADLREANLSRANLTGANVVGARFGNNVGLEAEQITTLRDRGALFVVES
;
A
#
# COMPACT_ATOMS: atom_id res chain seq x y z
N MET A 1 -5.00 27.44 -10.46
CA MET A 1 -4.83 26.51 -11.60
C MET A 1 -4.45 25.15 -11.05
N ALA A 2 -5.01 24.07 -11.60
CA ALA A 2 -4.67 22.70 -11.21
C ALA A 2 -4.10 21.96 -12.43
N THR A 3 -2.89 21.42 -12.31
CA THR A 3 -2.24 20.63 -13.37
C THR A 3 -2.05 19.20 -12.87
N LYS A 4 -2.53 18.22 -13.65
CA LYS A 4 -2.21 16.80 -13.46
C LYS A 4 -0.84 16.55 -14.05
N THR A 5 0.07 16.06 -13.23
CA THR A 5 1.25 15.35 -13.71
C THR A 5 1.07 13.90 -13.31
N THR A 6 0.92 13.02 -14.31
CA THR A 6 1.22 11.61 -14.09
C THR A 6 2.71 11.55 -13.76
N ALA A 7 3.07 11.00 -12.60
CA ALA A 7 4.44 10.57 -12.41
C ALA A 7 4.81 9.67 -13.60
N PRO A 8 6.06 9.72 -14.11
CA PRO A 8 6.50 8.87 -15.23
C PRO A 8 6.25 7.36 -14.99
N THR A 9 5.90 6.98 -13.77
CA THR A 9 5.61 5.63 -13.32
C THR A 9 4.13 5.21 -13.29
N GLY A 10 3.13 6.08 -13.49
CA GLY A 10 1.72 5.66 -13.60
C GLY A 10 1.04 5.02 -12.36
N ALA A 11 1.76 4.76 -11.27
CA ALA A 11 1.25 4.16 -10.01
C ALA A 11 0.81 5.18 -8.96
N SER A 12 0.92 6.47 -9.29
CA SER A 12 0.45 7.57 -8.45
C SER A 12 -0.09 8.70 -9.31
N LEU A 13 -1.11 9.38 -8.80
CA LEU A 13 -1.61 10.62 -9.34
C LEU A 13 -1.17 11.76 -8.46
N SER A 14 -0.59 12.79 -9.09
CA SER A 14 -0.23 14.03 -8.42
C SER A 14 -1.06 15.18 -8.98
N TRP A 15 -1.60 15.99 -8.08
CA TRP A 15 -2.29 17.22 -8.39
C TRP A 15 -1.56 18.36 -7.70
N GLN A 16 -1.20 19.36 -8.47
CA GLN A 16 -0.71 20.61 -7.93
C GLN A 16 -1.85 21.62 -7.96
N VAL A 17 -2.30 22.08 -6.80
CA VAL A 17 -3.37 23.09 -6.70
C VAL A 17 -2.82 24.35 -6.07
N THR A 18 -3.00 25.47 -6.75
CA THR A 18 -2.88 26.80 -6.14
C THR A 18 -4.28 27.28 -5.76
N ALA A 19 -4.60 27.25 -4.46
CA ALA A 19 -5.89 27.66 -3.93
C ALA A 19 -5.73 28.89 -3.02
N PRO A 20 -6.69 29.83 -3.02
CA PRO A 20 -6.79 30.86 -1.98
C PRO A 20 -7.00 30.22 -0.58
N PRO A 21 -6.66 30.94 0.50
CA PRO A 21 -7.01 30.51 1.85
C PRO A 21 -8.53 30.25 2.01
N ALA A 22 -8.90 29.31 2.88
CA ALA A 22 -10.28 28.95 3.22
C ALA A 22 -11.15 28.32 2.11
N VAL A 23 -10.55 27.79 1.03
CA VAL A 23 -11.28 27.04 -0.01
C VAL A 23 -11.37 25.56 0.34
N ASP A 24 -12.53 24.97 0.08
CA ASP A 24 -12.75 23.52 0.14
C ASP A 24 -12.29 22.87 -1.16
N LEU A 25 -11.32 21.98 -1.08
CA LEU A 25 -10.90 21.11 -2.17
C LEU A 25 -11.76 19.87 -2.18
N VAL A 26 -12.64 19.75 -3.17
CA VAL A 26 -13.53 18.60 -3.35
C VAL A 26 -13.00 17.70 -4.48
N ILE A 27 -12.99 16.40 -4.23
CA ILE A 27 -12.70 15.40 -5.27
C ILE A 27 -13.85 14.41 -5.30
N SER A 28 -14.59 14.43 -6.40
CA SER A 28 -15.58 13.42 -6.75
C SER A 28 -14.87 12.10 -7.05
N LEU A 29 -15.19 11.06 -6.28
CA LEU A 29 -14.69 9.71 -6.50
C LEU A 29 -15.69 8.97 -7.40
N PRO A 30 -15.29 8.59 -8.63
CA PRO A 30 -16.15 7.77 -9.47
C PRO A 30 -16.41 6.47 -8.72
N GLN A 31 -17.68 6.10 -8.61
CA GLN A 31 -17.98 4.75 -8.14
C GLN A 31 -17.47 3.78 -9.22
N PRO A 32 -16.69 2.75 -8.86
CA PRO A 32 -16.33 1.71 -9.81
C PRO A 32 -17.61 0.99 -10.26
N SER A 33 -18.24 1.44 -11.34
CA SER A 33 -19.30 0.69 -12.01
C SER A 33 -18.63 -0.37 -12.87
N LEU A 34 -18.54 -1.58 -12.33
CA LEU A 34 -18.19 -2.76 -13.10
C LEU A 34 -19.43 -3.16 -13.89
N ALA A 35 -19.76 -2.43 -14.97
CA ALA A 35 -20.92 -2.72 -15.83
C ALA A 35 -20.89 -4.17 -16.39
N CYS A 36 -19.75 -4.83 -16.32
CA CYS A 36 -19.51 -6.23 -16.69
C CYS A 36 -19.77 -7.26 -15.56
N LEU A 37 -20.06 -6.86 -14.32
CA LEU A 37 -20.26 -7.76 -13.17
C LEU A 37 -21.44 -7.33 -12.29
N SER A 38 -22.21 -8.29 -11.78
CA SER A 38 -23.37 -8.06 -10.92
C SER A 38 -23.00 -7.77 -9.46
N GLY A 39 -22.16 -6.74 -9.21
CA GLY A 39 -21.67 -6.44 -7.85
C GLY A 39 -21.38 -4.96 -7.59
N THR A 40 -21.18 -4.62 -6.32
CA THR A 40 -20.81 -3.27 -5.86
C THR A 40 -19.44 -3.29 -5.18
N VAL A 41 -18.61 -2.30 -5.49
CA VAL A 41 -17.28 -2.15 -4.90
C VAL A 41 -17.20 -0.84 -4.11
N SER A 42 -16.73 -0.93 -2.86
CA SER A 42 -16.40 0.24 -2.04
C SER A 42 -14.89 0.37 -1.90
N ILE A 43 -14.39 1.58 -2.13
CA ILE A 43 -12.98 1.93 -2.04
C ILE A 43 -12.79 2.94 -0.91
N ALA A 44 -11.82 2.69 -0.04
CA ALA A 44 -11.38 3.65 0.96
C ALA A 44 -10.01 4.21 0.55
N ILE A 45 -9.86 5.53 0.71
CA ILE A 45 -8.57 6.20 0.51
C ILE A 45 -7.99 6.52 1.87
N ARG A 46 -6.79 6.02 2.15
CA ARG A 46 -5.93 6.54 3.20
C ARG A 46 -5.40 7.87 2.70
N GLY A 47 -6.04 8.97 3.14
CA GLY A 47 -5.99 10.29 2.52
C GLY A 47 -4.59 10.72 2.10
N GLY A 48 -4.53 11.23 0.86
CA GLY A 48 -3.27 11.48 0.19
C GLY A 48 -2.38 12.46 0.93
N ARG A 49 -1.08 12.37 0.60
CA ARG A 49 -0.02 13.08 1.32
C ARG A 49 -0.15 14.58 1.09
N LEU A 50 -0.17 15.35 2.18
CA LEU A 50 -0.05 16.81 2.15
C LEU A 50 1.30 17.19 2.78
N PRO A 51 2.35 17.41 1.96
CA PRO A 51 3.72 17.57 2.45
C PRO A 51 3.95 18.84 3.29
N GLN A 52 3.04 19.82 3.26
CA GLN A 52 3.26 21.15 3.86
C GLN A 52 2.20 21.65 4.83
N VAL A 53 1.14 20.87 5.11
CA VAL A 53 0.04 21.33 5.98
C VAL A 53 -0.09 20.39 7.17
N ARG A 54 -0.05 20.96 8.39
CA ARG A 54 -0.23 20.18 9.64
C ARG A 54 -1.69 19.69 9.73
N PRO A 55 -1.94 18.47 10.26
CA PRO A 55 -3.29 17.90 10.38
C PRO A 55 -4.25 18.79 11.17
N GLU A 56 -3.75 19.41 12.25
CA GLU A 56 -4.51 20.31 13.12
C GLU A 56 -5.05 21.55 12.38
N SER A 57 -4.49 21.84 11.20
CA SER A 57 -4.86 22.98 10.37
C SER A 57 -5.79 22.60 9.21
N LEU A 58 -6.14 21.32 9.06
CA LEU A 58 -7.01 20.78 8.01
C LEU A 58 -8.32 20.24 8.59
N ALA A 59 -9.45 20.72 8.09
CA ALA A 59 -10.73 20.08 8.34
C ALA A 59 -11.09 19.20 7.12
N LEU A 60 -11.16 17.88 7.31
CA LEU A 60 -11.79 17.02 6.31
C LEU A 60 -13.31 17.10 6.49
N LEU A 61 -14.01 17.76 5.57
CA LEU A 61 -15.47 17.93 5.62
C LEU A 61 -16.15 16.74 4.95
N VAL A 62 -16.32 15.66 5.70
CA VAL A 62 -17.14 14.53 5.30
C VAL A 62 -18.36 14.49 6.23
N ASP A 63 -19.58 14.49 5.68
CA ASP A 63 -20.81 14.47 6.49
C ASP A 63 -20.83 13.27 7.46
N GLY A 64 -20.64 13.52 8.75
CA GLY A 64 -20.67 12.52 9.84
C GLY A 64 -19.60 12.72 10.93
N PRO A 65 -19.74 12.11 12.13
CA PRO A 65 -18.87 12.35 13.29
C PRO A 65 -17.40 11.99 13.04
N SER A 66 -16.50 12.58 13.83
CA SER A 66 -15.07 12.76 13.57
C SER A 66 -14.17 11.56 13.94
N ASP A 67 -14.24 10.47 13.18
CA ASP A 67 -13.39 9.27 13.41
C ASP A 67 -12.12 9.25 12.53
N LEU A 68 -11.61 10.43 12.15
CA LEU A 68 -10.40 10.53 11.33
C LEU A 68 -9.15 10.14 12.12
N LYS A 69 -8.31 9.30 11.53
CA LYS A 69 -6.98 8.97 12.07
C LYS A 69 -5.89 9.62 11.21
N TRP A 70 -4.84 10.14 11.84
CA TRP A 70 -3.71 10.78 11.16
C TRP A 70 -2.39 10.07 11.51
N GLU A 71 -1.47 10.01 10.56
CA GLU A 71 -0.13 9.43 10.71
C GLU A 71 0.89 10.36 10.06
N GLN A 72 1.99 10.60 10.78
CA GLN A 72 3.13 11.36 10.27
C GLN A 72 4.07 10.43 9.51
N THR A 73 4.37 10.74 8.26
CA THR A 73 5.33 10.01 7.41
C THR A 73 6.55 10.89 7.11
N PRO A 74 7.69 10.32 6.67
CA PRO A 74 8.87 11.09 6.25
C PRO A 74 8.58 12.10 5.12
N SER A 75 7.49 11.91 4.37
CA SER A 75 7.08 12.76 3.24
C SER A 75 5.89 13.68 3.54
N GLY A 76 5.43 13.75 4.79
CA GLY A 76 4.28 14.56 5.20
C GLY A 76 3.23 13.79 5.99
N TRP A 77 2.05 14.37 6.16
CA TRP A 77 0.97 13.78 6.92
C TRP A 77 -0.02 13.02 6.04
N VAL A 78 -0.56 11.91 6.56
CA VAL A 78 -1.55 11.04 5.92
C VAL A 78 -2.75 10.93 6.86
N GLY A 79 -3.97 11.18 6.37
CA GLY A 79 -5.19 11.14 7.19
C GLY A 79 -6.23 10.22 6.59
N TRP A 80 -6.79 9.27 7.34
CA TRP A 80 -7.71 8.28 6.78
C TRP A 80 -8.97 8.08 7.62
N ARG A 81 -10.01 7.62 6.93
CA ARG A 81 -11.25 7.12 7.51
C ARG A 81 -11.78 5.98 6.65
N GLU A 82 -12.18 4.90 7.28
CA GLU A 82 -12.89 3.80 6.61
C GLU A 82 -14.37 4.15 6.52
N ARG A 83 -14.88 4.40 5.31
CA ARG A 83 -16.31 4.63 5.08
C ARG A 83 -16.77 3.95 3.79
N PRO A 84 -17.66 2.96 3.87
CA PRO A 84 -18.36 2.42 2.70
C PRO A 84 -19.15 3.53 1.99
N GLY A 85 -19.12 3.56 0.65
CA GLY A 85 -19.86 4.56 -0.14
C GLY A 85 -19.32 5.99 -0.09
N LEU A 86 -18.02 6.18 0.20
CA LEU A 86 -17.38 7.49 0.10
C LEU A 86 -17.40 7.96 -1.37
N THR A 87 -18.21 8.98 -1.67
CA THR A 87 -18.33 9.56 -3.01
C THR A 87 -17.50 10.82 -3.20
N GLN A 88 -17.07 11.45 -2.10
CA GLN A 88 -16.29 12.69 -2.14
C GLN A 88 -15.26 12.75 -1.02
N LEU A 89 -14.07 13.26 -1.33
CA LEU A 89 -13.12 13.76 -0.33
C LEU A 89 -13.15 15.28 -0.35
N ARG A 90 -13.25 15.92 0.84
CA ARG A 90 -13.22 17.38 0.97
C ARG A 90 -12.19 17.84 1.99
N TRP A 91 -11.24 18.69 1.61
CA TRP A 91 -10.31 19.33 2.55
C TRP A 91 -10.51 20.83 2.58
N ARG A 92 -10.63 21.43 3.77
CA ARG A 92 -10.59 22.88 3.94
C ARG A 92 -9.16 23.33 4.24
N LEU A 93 -8.62 24.19 3.39
CA LEU A 93 -7.31 24.82 3.65
C LEU A 93 -7.44 25.94 4.70
N PRO A 94 -6.46 26.12 5.60
CA PRO A 94 -6.50 27.16 6.62
C PRO A 94 -6.54 28.57 6.00
N ALA A 95 -7.27 29.48 6.67
CA ALA A 95 -7.47 30.87 6.21
C ALA A 95 -6.18 31.73 6.19
N HIS A 96 -5.11 31.28 6.84
CA HIS A 96 -3.87 32.04 7.01
C HIS A 96 -2.71 31.56 6.11
N THR A 97 -2.96 30.58 5.25
CA THR A 97 -1.94 30.04 4.34
C THR A 97 -1.80 30.97 3.13
N GLN A 98 -0.60 31.52 2.90
CA GLN A 98 -0.26 32.16 1.63
C GLN A 98 -0.53 31.18 0.47
N PRO A 99 -0.97 31.65 -0.71
CA PRO A 99 -1.24 30.77 -1.84
C PRO A 99 0.06 30.08 -2.28
N HIS A 100 0.22 28.84 -1.86
CA HIS A 100 1.33 27.98 -2.21
C HIS A 100 0.82 26.77 -2.97
N PRO A 101 1.60 26.23 -3.93
CA PRO A 101 1.22 25.01 -4.62
C PRO A 101 1.15 23.85 -3.62
N VAL A 102 -0.05 23.34 -3.41
CA VAL A 102 -0.27 22.12 -2.64
C VAL A 102 -0.16 20.94 -3.61
N ASN A 103 0.86 20.11 -3.42
CA ASN A 103 1.01 18.86 -4.16
C ASN A 103 0.32 17.74 -3.38
N TRP A 104 -0.79 17.25 -3.92
CA TRP A 104 -1.50 16.08 -3.39
C TRP A 104 -1.13 14.86 -4.22
N VAL A 105 -0.76 13.76 -3.55
CA VAL A 105 -0.43 12.49 -4.21
C VAL A 105 -1.30 11.37 -3.67
N VAL A 106 -2.00 10.67 -4.56
CA VAL A 106 -2.63 9.37 -4.28
C VAL A 106 -1.88 8.31 -5.03
N SER A 107 -1.36 7.32 -4.30
CA SER A 107 -0.79 6.12 -4.88
C SER A 107 -1.67 4.90 -4.58
N LEU A 108 -1.42 3.78 -5.26
CA LEU A 108 -2.07 2.50 -4.91
C LEU A 108 -1.81 2.09 -3.44
N ALA A 109 -0.76 2.60 -2.81
CA ALA A 109 -0.45 2.37 -1.40
C ALA A 109 -1.47 3.02 -0.45
N ASP A 110 -2.17 4.02 -0.97
CA ASP A 110 -3.08 4.88 -0.24
C ASP A 110 -4.54 4.47 -0.51
N VAL A 111 -4.78 3.42 -1.29
CA VAL A 111 -6.12 3.01 -1.72
C VAL A 111 -6.34 1.55 -1.36
N VAL A 112 -7.45 1.27 -0.67
CA VAL A 112 -7.82 -0.09 -0.26
C VAL A 112 -9.24 -0.37 -0.74
N LEU A 113 -9.42 -1.54 -1.35
CA LEU A 113 -10.74 -2.07 -1.63
C LEU A 113 -11.31 -2.64 -0.32
N VAL A 114 -12.37 -2.04 0.21
CA VAL A 114 -12.93 -2.42 1.52
C VAL A 114 -14.11 -3.37 1.40
N GLN A 115 -14.84 -3.34 0.28
CA GLN A 115 -15.95 -4.26 -0.01
C GLN A 115 -16.04 -4.51 -1.51
N ALA A 116 -16.36 -5.75 -1.91
CA ALA A 116 -16.67 -6.15 -3.29
C ALA A 116 -17.84 -7.15 -3.27
N TRP A 117 -19.02 -6.70 -2.81
CA TRP A 117 -20.16 -7.58 -2.61
C TRP A 117 -20.76 -8.02 -3.95
N GLY A 118 -20.98 -9.33 -4.11
CA GLY A 118 -21.51 -9.92 -5.35
C GLY A 118 -20.56 -9.90 -6.55
N LEU A 119 -19.30 -9.50 -6.36
CA LEU A 119 -18.37 -9.33 -7.47
C LEU A 119 -17.71 -10.63 -7.94
N TRP A 120 -17.52 -11.57 -7.03
CA TRP A 120 -16.88 -12.84 -7.33
C TRP A 120 -17.38 -13.95 -6.41
N ASN A 121 -17.31 -15.20 -6.90
CA ASN A 121 -17.66 -16.39 -6.13
C ASN A 121 -16.72 -16.55 -4.93
N HIS A 122 -17.19 -17.25 -3.89
CA HIS A 122 -16.43 -17.50 -2.65
C HIS A 122 -15.18 -18.39 -2.84
N ASP A 123 -14.92 -18.90 -4.04
CA ASP A 123 -13.88 -19.90 -4.33
C ASP A 123 -12.62 -19.32 -5.03
N LEU A 124 -12.46 -17.99 -5.06
CA LEU A 124 -11.22 -17.40 -5.57
C LEU A 124 -10.03 -17.77 -4.70
N SER A 125 -8.94 -18.19 -5.33
CA SER A 125 -7.67 -18.34 -4.63
C SER A 125 -7.18 -16.97 -4.13
N PRO A 126 -6.36 -16.95 -3.05
CA PRO A 126 -5.77 -15.70 -2.56
C PRO A 126 -4.99 -14.93 -3.65
N ASN A 127 -4.31 -15.65 -4.54
CA ASN A 127 -3.61 -15.08 -5.68
C ASN A 127 -4.58 -14.34 -6.61
N ALA A 128 -5.64 -15.03 -7.07
CA ALA A 128 -6.62 -14.44 -7.99
C ALA A 128 -7.38 -13.27 -7.34
N GLN A 129 -7.70 -13.34 -6.04
CA GLN A 129 -8.32 -12.23 -5.32
C GLN A 129 -7.45 -10.97 -5.37
N VAL A 130 -6.16 -11.09 -5.05
CA VAL A 130 -5.23 -9.96 -5.08
C VAL A 130 -5.16 -9.35 -6.48
N LEU A 131 -5.05 -10.18 -7.51
CA LEU A 131 -4.92 -9.71 -8.89
C LEU A 131 -6.18 -8.96 -9.34
N ALA A 132 -7.36 -9.47 -8.98
CA ALA A 132 -8.63 -8.79 -9.22
C ALA A 132 -8.68 -7.43 -8.51
N GLU A 133 -8.30 -7.39 -7.22
CA GLU A 133 -8.24 -6.14 -6.46
C GLU A 133 -7.27 -5.14 -7.10
N ARG A 134 -6.05 -5.56 -7.47
CA ARG A 134 -5.04 -4.68 -8.07
C ARG A 134 -5.51 -4.15 -9.43
N LEU A 135 -6.15 -4.98 -10.26
CA LEU A 135 -6.73 -4.56 -11.53
C LEU A 135 -7.83 -3.50 -11.34
N ILE A 136 -8.75 -3.74 -10.41
CA ILE A 136 -9.84 -2.80 -10.10
C ILE A 136 -9.27 -1.49 -9.60
N LEU A 137 -8.35 -1.52 -8.63
CA LEU A 137 -7.76 -0.32 -8.05
C LEU A 137 -6.92 0.46 -9.07
N LYS A 138 -6.15 -0.24 -9.91
CA LYS A 138 -5.39 0.39 -11.00
C LYS A 138 -6.30 1.07 -12.02
N HIS A 139 -7.39 0.43 -12.41
CA HIS A 139 -8.36 1.00 -13.34
C HIS A 139 -9.14 2.18 -12.70
N TRP A 140 -9.53 2.04 -11.44
CA TRP A 140 -10.21 3.11 -10.70
C TRP A 140 -9.31 4.32 -10.47
N LEU A 141 -8.02 4.11 -10.14
CA LEU A 141 -7.06 5.22 -10.02
C LEU A 141 -6.96 5.98 -11.35
N ARG A 142 -7.06 5.29 -12.50
CA ARG A 142 -7.08 5.93 -13.82
C ARG A 142 -8.35 6.72 -14.12
N SER A 143 -9.50 6.30 -13.60
CA SER A 143 -10.76 7.02 -13.79
C SER A 143 -10.87 8.28 -12.93
N LEU A 144 -9.97 8.49 -11.95
CA LEU A 144 -9.94 9.73 -11.17
C LEU A 144 -9.72 10.96 -12.07
N PRO A 145 -10.48 12.04 -11.83
CA PRO A 145 -10.46 13.21 -12.68
C PRO A 145 -9.09 13.90 -12.66
N THR A 146 -8.71 14.46 -13.81
CA THR A 146 -7.42 15.14 -13.98
C THR A 146 -7.34 16.48 -13.24
N THR A 147 -8.48 17.03 -12.89
CA THR A 147 -8.64 18.26 -12.10
C THR A 147 -9.60 17.93 -10.97
N PRO A 148 -9.32 18.30 -9.71
CA PRO A 148 -10.33 18.29 -8.67
C PRO A 148 -11.53 19.10 -9.18
N GLU A 149 -12.72 18.50 -9.24
CA GLU A 149 -13.93 19.28 -9.47
C GLU A 149 -14.09 20.23 -8.29
N GLY A 150 -13.87 21.52 -8.53
CA GLY A 150 -14.07 22.54 -7.51
C GLY A 150 -12.78 23.11 -6.92
N ALA A 151 -11.90 23.64 -7.75
CA ALA A 151 -11.39 24.98 -7.45
C ALA A 151 -12.46 26.00 -7.91
N VAL A 152 -13.61 25.99 -7.23
CA VAL A 152 -14.70 27.00 -7.12
C VAL A 152 -16.08 26.32 -7.05
N LEU A 153 -16.79 26.74 -6.00
CA LEU A 153 -18.22 26.69 -5.66
C LEU A 153 -19.19 26.34 -6.80
N ALA A 154 -20.05 25.34 -6.57
CA ALA A 154 -21.25 25.00 -7.36
C ALA A 154 -21.00 24.64 -8.84
N SER A 155 -20.75 23.36 -9.12
CA SER A 155 -21.02 22.74 -10.44
C SER A 155 -22.11 21.70 -10.27
N THR A 156 -23.22 21.84 -11.00
CA THR A 156 -24.39 20.93 -11.01
C THR A 156 -24.32 19.87 -12.11
N THR A 157 -23.20 19.76 -12.83
CA THR A 157 -23.03 18.79 -13.93
C THR A 157 -22.16 17.62 -13.52
N ALA A 158 -22.67 16.41 -13.75
CA ALA A 158 -21.98 15.16 -13.49
C ALA A 158 -20.69 15.04 -14.34
N PRO A 159 -19.61 14.43 -13.80
CA PRO A 159 -18.36 14.26 -14.51
C PRO A 159 -18.57 13.41 -15.76
N THR A 160 -18.12 13.90 -16.91
CA THR A 160 -18.20 13.18 -18.17
C THR A 160 -17.19 12.04 -18.19
N GLU A 161 -17.69 10.82 -18.35
CA GLU A 161 -16.90 9.59 -18.49
C GLU A 161 -15.94 9.73 -19.68
N ARG A 162 -14.63 9.62 -19.43
CA ARG A 162 -13.62 9.71 -20.49
C ARG A 162 -13.04 8.33 -20.78
N SER A 163 -13.20 7.92 -22.03
CA SER A 163 -12.48 6.82 -22.66
C SER A 163 -10.96 7.11 -22.62
N LEU A 164 -10.19 6.16 -22.11
CA LEU A 164 -8.73 6.21 -22.10
C LEU A 164 -8.18 4.91 -22.69
N ASP A 165 -7.58 5.03 -23.88
CA ASP A 165 -6.89 3.97 -24.61
C ASP A 165 -5.73 3.37 -23.79
N TRP A 166 -5.92 2.13 -23.34
CA TRP A 166 -4.87 1.18 -22.95
C TRP A 166 -5.36 -0.22 -23.37
N ASP A 167 -4.47 -1.04 -23.93
CA ASP A 167 -4.75 -2.20 -24.81
C ASP A 167 -5.81 -3.23 -24.35
N GLN A 168 -6.19 -3.30 -23.07
CA GLN A 168 -7.28 -4.16 -22.62
C GLN A 168 -8.10 -3.50 -21.51
N SER A 169 -9.43 -3.49 -21.68
CA SER A 169 -10.36 -2.97 -20.69
C SER A 169 -10.43 -3.89 -19.46
N LEU A 170 -10.86 -3.36 -18.31
CA LEU A 170 -11.08 -4.16 -17.11
C LEU A 170 -12.07 -5.32 -17.37
N ALA A 171 -13.03 -5.10 -18.27
CA ALA A 171 -13.98 -6.13 -18.71
C ALA A 171 -13.34 -7.28 -19.50
N ALA A 172 -12.17 -7.07 -20.12
CA ALA A 172 -11.42 -8.12 -20.81
C ALA A 172 -10.52 -8.92 -19.85
N LEU A 173 -9.94 -8.26 -18.84
CA LEU A 173 -8.95 -8.87 -17.94
C LEU A 173 -9.57 -9.57 -16.73
N LEU A 174 -10.60 -8.95 -16.13
CA LEU A 174 -11.17 -9.43 -14.87
C LEU A 174 -11.77 -10.84 -15.00
N PRO A 175 -12.51 -11.21 -16.07
CA PRO A 175 -12.99 -12.57 -16.25
C PRO A 175 -11.88 -13.63 -16.28
N THR A 176 -10.70 -13.31 -16.80
CA THR A 176 -9.55 -14.23 -16.83
C THR A 176 -9.05 -14.54 -15.42
N VAL A 177 -8.96 -13.53 -14.56
CA VAL A 177 -8.59 -13.72 -13.14
C VAL A 177 -9.68 -14.49 -12.39
N LEU A 178 -10.95 -14.15 -12.64
CA LEU A 178 -12.09 -14.83 -12.03
C LEU A 178 -12.22 -16.29 -12.48
N ALA A 179 -11.64 -16.65 -13.62
CA ALA A 179 -11.53 -18.02 -14.11
C ALA A 179 -10.34 -18.80 -13.50
N GLY A 180 -9.60 -18.22 -12.55
CA GLY A 180 -8.53 -18.89 -11.82
C GLY A 180 -7.11 -18.63 -12.34
N TYR A 181 -6.90 -17.56 -13.14
CA TYR A 181 -5.54 -17.15 -13.49
C TYR A 181 -4.84 -16.50 -12.28
N GLU A 182 -3.65 -16.99 -11.96
CA GLU A 182 -2.91 -16.62 -10.74
C GLU A 182 -1.61 -15.85 -10.98
N GLY A 183 -1.28 -15.55 -12.24
CA GLY A 183 -0.12 -14.73 -12.62
C GLY A 183 -0.48 -13.25 -12.76
N TRP A 184 0.48 -12.35 -12.58
CA TRP A 184 0.29 -10.92 -12.89
C TRP A 184 0.81 -10.53 -14.28
N GLN A 185 1.64 -11.36 -14.90
CA GLN A 185 2.43 -11.04 -16.10
C GLN A 185 1.54 -10.70 -17.31
N SER A 186 0.41 -11.40 -17.49
CA SER A 186 -0.52 -11.14 -18.60
C SER A 186 -1.60 -10.10 -18.29
N LEU A 187 -1.65 -9.59 -17.05
CA LEU A 187 -2.70 -8.66 -16.61
C LEU A 187 -2.31 -7.19 -16.81
N GLY A 188 -1.14 -6.93 -17.39
CA GLY A 188 -0.58 -5.59 -17.47
C GLY A 188 -0.35 -4.95 -16.09
N LEU A 189 -0.22 -5.75 -15.04
CA LEU A 189 0.22 -5.33 -13.71
C LEU A 189 1.75 -5.34 -13.68
N ASP A 190 2.34 -4.22 -13.26
CA ASP A 190 3.78 -4.09 -13.07
C ASP A 190 4.13 -4.42 -11.61
N PRO A 191 4.81 -5.56 -11.33
CA PRO A 191 5.16 -5.97 -9.98
C PRO A 191 6.00 -4.94 -9.23
N GLN A 192 6.75 -4.10 -9.96
CA GLN A 192 7.61 -3.08 -9.35
C GLN A 192 6.83 -1.97 -8.65
N ARG A 193 5.55 -1.77 -8.97
CA ARG A 193 4.81 -0.59 -8.49
C ARG A 193 3.33 -0.81 -8.17
N ASP A 194 2.67 -1.81 -8.76
CA ASP A 194 1.22 -1.97 -8.64
C ASP A 194 0.77 -2.69 -7.37
N PHE A 195 1.72 -3.30 -6.64
CA PHE A 195 1.45 -4.08 -5.44
C PHE A 195 1.74 -3.34 -4.13
N VAL A 196 2.17 -2.08 -4.19
CA VAL A 196 2.35 -1.26 -3.00
C VAL A 196 1.04 -1.17 -2.19
N GLY A 197 1.12 -1.38 -0.88
CA GLY A 197 -0.04 -1.41 0.02
C GLY A 197 -1.01 -2.58 -0.19
N ALA A 198 -0.67 -3.57 -1.02
CA ALA A 198 -1.57 -4.67 -1.32
C ALA A 198 -1.85 -5.61 -0.14
N ASN A 199 -3.05 -6.17 -0.10
CA ASN A 199 -3.43 -7.21 0.85
C ASN A 199 -3.11 -8.59 0.26
N LEU A 200 -1.89 -9.05 0.50
CA LEU A 200 -1.29 -10.28 -0.01
C LEU A 200 -1.41 -11.44 0.99
N THR A 201 -2.52 -11.48 1.73
CA THR A 201 -2.73 -12.48 2.78
C THR A 201 -2.89 -13.86 2.13
N SER A 202 -2.16 -14.86 2.62
CA SER A 202 -2.28 -16.25 2.20
C SER A 202 -1.98 -16.54 0.71
N VAL A 203 -1.35 -15.61 -0.01
CA VAL A 203 -0.88 -15.86 -1.40
C VAL A 203 0.14 -16.99 -1.42
N ASP A 204 0.20 -17.77 -2.50
CA ASP A 204 1.27 -18.72 -2.78
C ASP A 204 2.02 -18.25 -4.03
N TRP A 205 3.19 -17.65 -3.81
CA TRP A 205 4.07 -17.14 -4.87
C TRP A 205 5.49 -17.65 -4.70
N ARG A 206 5.65 -18.90 -4.25
CA ARG A 206 6.97 -19.52 -4.10
C ARG A 206 7.84 -19.39 -5.35
N GLY A 207 9.12 -19.11 -5.13
CA GLY A 207 10.13 -19.00 -6.19
C GLY A 207 9.92 -17.82 -7.15
N SER A 208 8.99 -16.90 -6.86
CA SER A 208 8.77 -15.73 -7.71
C SER A 208 9.82 -14.63 -7.49
N ASP A 209 9.95 -13.75 -8.49
CA ASP A 209 10.86 -12.60 -8.46
C ASP A 209 10.08 -11.31 -8.19
N TRP A 210 10.41 -10.68 -7.07
CA TRP A 210 9.94 -9.39 -6.59
C TRP A 210 11.11 -8.44 -6.27
N SER A 211 12.28 -8.73 -6.83
CA SER A 211 13.49 -7.93 -6.61
C SER A 211 13.26 -6.47 -7.04
N GLY A 212 13.76 -5.54 -6.24
CA GLY A 212 13.64 -4.09 -6.46
C GLY A 212 12.22 -3.51 -6.43
N CYS A 213 11.19 -4.29 -6.12
CA CYS A 213 9.79 -3.83 -6.16
C CYS A 213 9.45 -2.88 -4.99
N ASP A 214 8.52 -1.94 -5.23
CA ASP A 214 7.89 -1.14 -4.18
C ASP A 214 6.71 -1.90 -3.57
N LEU A 215 6.95 -2.47 -2.38
CA LEU A 215 6.03 -3.33 -1.64
C LEU A 215 5.83 -2.78 -0.23
N ARG A 216 5.92 -1.45 -0.08
CA ARG A 216 5.69 -0.79 1.22
C ARG A 216 4.26 -1.04 1.67
N ARG A 217 4.09 -1.20 2.98
CA ARG A 217 2.77 -1.31 3.65
C ARG A 217 1.91 -2.48 3.16
N THR A 218 2.47 -3.45 2.46
CA THR A 218 1.76 -4.67 2.07
C THR A 218 1.45 -5.56 3.27
N ASN A 219 0.50 -6.47 3.09
CA ASN A 219 0.13 -7.45 4.11
C ASN A 219 0.26 -8.86 3.55
N TRP A 220 1.34 -9.54 3.87
CA TRP A 220 1.71 -10.90 3.49
C TRP A 220 1.41 -11.95 4.57
N ARG A 221 0.48 -11.65 5.50
CA ARG A 221 0.16 -12.55 6.61
C ARG A 221 -0.16 -13.96 6.09
N GLY A 222 0.51 -14.98 6.63
CA GLY A 222 0.28 -16.38 6.26
C GLY A 222 0.58 -16.72 4.80
N ALA A 223 1.27 -15.86 4.05
CA ALA A 223 1.66 -16.13 2.67
C ALA A 223 2.73 -17.23 2.60
N ASN A 224 2.71 -18.00 1.51
CA ASN A 224 3.74 -18.96 1.16
C ASN A 224 4.71 -18.34 0.15
N LEU A 225 5.92 -18.05 0.62
CA LEU A 225 6.95 -17.26 -0.06
C LEU A 225 8.31 -17.96 0.01
N ASN A 226 8.30 -19.29 0.10
CA ASN A 226 9.52 -20.08 0.02
C ASN A 226 10.30 -19.73 -1.26
N ASP A 227 11.61 -19.54 -1.11
CA ASP A 227 12.55 -19.23 -2.19
C ASP A 227 12.21 -18.00 -3.04
N VAL A 228 11.37 -17.07 -2.54
CA VAL A 228 11.06 -15.81 -3.23
C VAL A 228 12.24 -14.85 -3.22
N ASP A 229 12.47 -14.16 -4.32
CA ASP A 229 13.46 -13.07 -4.40
C ASP A 229 12.82 -11.71 -4.12
N PHE A 230 13.18 -11.10 -2.99
CA PHE A 230 12.86 -9.73 -2.58
C PHE A 230 14.12 -8.84 -2.50
N SER A 231 15.22 -9.22 -3.16
CA SER A 231 16.48 -8.49 -3.10
C SER A 231 16.31 -7.03 -3.51
N GLY A 232 16.78 -6.11 -2.67
CA GLY A 232 16.67 -4.66 -2.90
C GLY A 232 15.24 -4.10 -2.87
N ALA A 233 14.21 -4.90 -2.56
CA ALA A 233 12.82 -4.45 -2.52
C ALA A 233 12.57 -3.45 -1.37
N ASP A 234 11.61 -2.54 -1.57
CA ASP A 234 11.16 -1.62 -0.53
C ASP A 234 9.94 -2.21 0.19
N LEU A 235 10.18 -2.80 1.35
CA LEU A 235 9.19 -3.53 2.15
C LEU A 235 8.91 -2.81 3.48
N ARG A 236 9.14 -1.49 3.55
CA ARG A 236 8.95 -0.74 4.80
C ARG A 236 7.49 -0.84 5.29
N HIS A 237 7.32 -1.08 6.58
CA HIS A 237 6.02 -1.22 7.25
C HIS A 237 5.12 -2.33 6.68
N SER A 238 5.70 -3.33 6.00
CA SER A 238 4.97 -4.52 5.56
C SER A 238 4.68 -5.47 6.73
N ARG A 239 3.65 -6.31 6.59
CA ARG A 239 3.22 -7.29 7.62
C ARG A 239 3.37 -8.71 7.08
N TRP A 240 4.05 -9.57 7.82
CA TRP A 240 4.39 -10.94 7.42
C TRP A 240 4.05 -11.96 8.50
N ALA A 241 3.18 -11.60 9.45
CA ALA A 241 2.95 -12.45 10.60
C ALA A 241 2.50 -13.87 10.17
N GLY A 242 3.23 -14.90 10.60
CA GLY A 242 2.97 -16.29 10.21
C GLY A 242 3.24 -16.64 8.74
N ALA A 243 3.86 -15.77 7.95
CA ALA A 243 4.28 -16.08 6.58
C ALA A 243 5.47 -17.05 6.57
N ASP A 244 5.58 -17.85 5.51
CA ASP A 244 6.72 -18.73 5.29
C ASP A 244 7.63 -18.15 4.21
N LEU A 245 8.77 -17.61 4.63
CA LEU A 245 9.83 -17.07 3.77
C LEU A 245 11.08 -17.95 3.81
N SER A 246 10.94 -19.25 4.07
CA SER A 246 12.11 -20.12 4.17
C SER A 246 12.88 -20.12 2.84
N GLY A 247 14.19 -19.90 2.89
CA GLY A 247 15.05 -19.78 1.71
C GLY A 247 14.91 -18.48 0.91
N ALA A 248 14.04 -17.54 1.29
CA ALA A 248 13.84 -16.30 0.56
C ALA A 248 15.11 -15.41 0.53
N LEU A 249 15.27 -14.66 -0.57
CA LEU A 249 16.35 -13.70 -0.75
C LEU A 249 15.84 -12.29 -0.40
N LEU A 250 16.41 -11.68 0.64
CA LEU A 250 16.07 -10.34 1.12
C LEU A 250 17.34 -9.48 1.25
N SER A 251 18.39 -9.78 0.47
CA SER A 251 19.63 -9.00 0.49
C SER A 251 19.36 -7.55 0.10
N ASP A 252 19.92 -6.62 0.85
CA ASP A 252 19.77 -5.16 0.67
C ASP A 252 18.32 -4.65 0.69
N ALA A 253 17.35 -5.47 1.13
CA ALA A 253 15.95 -5.08 1.22
C ALA A 253 15.73 -4.01 2.30
N ARG A 254 14.78 -3.09 2.07
CA ARG A 254 14.39 -2.06 3.05
C ARG A 254 13.21 -2.55 3.87
N LEU A 255 13.47 -2.97 5.10
CA LEU A 255 12.50 -3.63 5.99
C LEU A 255 12.18 -2.82 7.24
N ARG A 256 12.49 -1.52 7.25
CA ARG A 256 12.26 -0.67 8.42
C ARG A 256 10.81 -0.76 8.88
N GLY A 257 10.61 -1.10 10.15
CA GLY A 257 9.30 -1.22 10.78
C GLY A 257 8.44 -2.37 10.24
N ALA A 258 9.00 -3.35 9.55
CA ALA A 258 8.28 -4.55 9.10
C ALA A 258 7.92 -5.46 10.30
N ASP A 259 6.78 -6.15 10.21
CA ASP A 259 6.29 -7.08 11.23
C ASP A 259 6.46 -8.53 10.76
N PHE A 260 7.49 -9.21 11.26
CA PHE A 260 7.82 -10.61 11.01
C PHE A 260 7.41 -11.55 12.16
N ARG A 261 6.53 -11.11 13.06
CA ARG A 261 6.18 -11.94 14.22
C ARG A 261 5.68 -13.32 13.79
N ARG A 262 6.25 -14.38 14.37
CA ARG A 262 5.90 -15.78 14.04
C ARG A 262 6.14 -16.18 12.58
N ALA A 263 6.86 -15.39 11.79
CA ALA A 263 7.22 -15.78 10.42
C ALA A 263 8.29 -16.90 10.43
N SER A 264 8.26 -17.77 9.42
CA SER A 264 9.39 -18.65 9.15
C SER A 264 10.40 -17.90 8.28
N LEU A 265 11.59 -17.67 8.82
CA LEU A 265 12.73 -17.02 8.18
C LEU A 265 13.93 -18.00 8.13
N ALA A 266 13.65 -19.31 8.10
CA ALA A 266 14.71 -20.31 8.04
C ALA A 266 15.50 -20.17 6.73
N LEU A 267 16.83 -20.23 6.79
CA LEU A 267 17.72 -20.09 5.62
C LEU A 267 17.59 -18.77 4.85
N VAL A 268 16.86 -17.78 5.37
CA VAL A 268 16.66 -16.50 4.69
C VAL A 268 17.98 -15.74 4.52
N ASN A 269 18.16 -15.08 3.38
CA ASN A 269 19.29 -14.17 3.18
C ASN A 269 18.89 -12.72 3.46
N LEU A 270 19.26 -12.17 4.62
CA LEU A 270 19.02 -10.78 5.02
C LEU A 270 20.31 -9.93 4.96
N ALA A 271 21.31 -10.35 4.19
CA ALA A 271 22.58 -9.63 4.12
C ALA A 271 22.38 -8.17 3.69
N GLY A 272 22.93 -7.21 4.45
CA GLY A 272 22.82 -5.78 4.15
C GLY A 272 21.42 -5.16 4.32
N ALA A 273 20.39 -5.95 4.68
CA ALA A 273 19.02 -5.45 4.79
C ALA A 273 18.84 -4.42 5.91
N ASP A 274 17.92 -3.46 5.73
CA ASP A 274 17.55 -2.51 6.79
C ASP A 274 16.37 -3.03 7.61
N LEU A 275 16.65 -3.72 8.71
CA LEU A 275 15.67 -4.22 9.68
C LEU A 275 15.40 -3.22 10.82
N SER A 276 15.82 -1.96 10.72
CA SER A 276 15.64 -1.01 11.82
C SER A 276 14.17 -0.91 12.26
N GLN A 277 13.93 -0.98 13.57
CA GLN A 277 12.58 -0.96 14.15
C GLN A 277 11.64 -2.12 13.70
N ALA A 278 12.14 -3.15 13.01
CA ALA A 278 11.35 -4.31 12.65
C ALA A 278 11.00 -5.16 13.88
N ASP A 279 9.89 -5.91 13.83
CA ASP A 279 9.48 -6.83 14.88
C ASP A 279 9.64 -8.28 14.41
N LEU A 280 10.65 -8.97 14.94
CA LEU A 280 10.97 -10.36 14.62
C LEU A 280 10.62 -11.31 15.78
N ARG A 281 9.86 -10.90 16.79
CA ARG A 281 9.55 -11.78 17.94
C ARG A 281 8.90 -13.09 17.48
N GLU A 282 9.31 -14.21 18.09
CA GLU A 282 8.82 -15.55 17.77
C GLU A 282 9.09 -16.02 16.33
N ALA A 283 9.87 -15.29 15.53
CA ALA A 283 10.26 -15.74 14.20
C ALA A 283 11.28 -16.88 14.26
N ASN A 284 11.20 -17.82 13.33
CA ASN A 284 12.21 -18.87 13.14
C ASN A 284 13.36 -18.34 12.28
N LEU A 285 14.52 -18.07 12.88
CA LEU A 285 15.72 -17.53 12.22
C LEU A 285 16.79 -18.61 12.01
N SER A 286 16.41 -19.88 12.01
CA SER A 286 17.34 -21.00 11.83
C SER A 286 18.17 -20.83 10.57
N ARG A 287 19.49 -20.68 10.73
CA ARG A 287 20.45 -20.51 9.64
C ARG A 287 20.20 -19.27 8.77
N ALA A 288 19.51 -18.25 9.30
CA ALA A 288 19.34 -16.97 8.62
C ALA A 288 20.68 -16.23 8.51
N ASN A 289 20.93 -15.59 7.36
CA ASN A 289 22.09 -14.73 7.17
C ASN A 289 21.75 -13.27 7.50
N LEU A 290 22.24 -12.77 8.64
CA LEU A 290 22.04 -11.38 9.11
C LEU A 290 23.31 -10.51 8.96
N THR A 291 24.27 -10.95 8.13
CA THR A 291 25.55 -10.25 7.93
C THR A 291 25.31 -8.84 7.40
N GLY A 292 25.84 -7.82 8.08
CA GLY A 292 25.71 -6.43 7.64
C GLY A 292 24.30 -5.81 7.80
N ALA A 293 23.27 -6.57 8.19
CA ALA A 293 21.90 -6.07 8.31
C ALA A 293 21.75 -4.99 9.40
N ASN A 294 21.15 -3.83 9.11
CA ASN A 294 20.90 -2.81 10.14
C ASN A 294 19.76 -3.26 11.08
N VAL A 295 20.09 -3.54 12.34
CA VAL A 295 19.13 -4.07 13.34
C VAL A 295 18.83 -3.07 14.46
N VAL A 296 19.14 -1.79 14.28
CA VAL A 296 18.93 -0.76 15.31
C VAL A 296 17.45 -0.66 15.69
N GLY A 297 17.15 -0.94 16.96
CA GLY A 297 15.80 -0.96 17.52
C GLY A 297 14.91 -2.09 17.01
N ALA A 298 15.45 -3.05 16.24
CA ALA A 298 14.74 -4.24 15.84
C ALA A 298 14.43 -5.10 17.08
N ARG A 299 13.21 -5.62 17.18
CA ARG A 299 12.73 -6.39 18.32
C ARG A 299 12.88 -7.88 18.04
N PHE A 300 13.82 -8.50 18.73
CA PHE A 300 13.98 -9.93 18.87
C PHE A 300 13.38 -10.39 20.21
N GLY A 301 13.20 -11.69 20.38
CA GLY A 301 12.60 -12.29 21.57
C GLY A 301 12.78 -13.80 21.58
N ASN A 302 11.69 -14.55 21.74
CA ASN A 302 11.65 -16.02 21.71
C ASN A 302 11.91 -16.61 20.30
N ASN A 303 13.03 -16.21 19.68
CA ASN A 303 13.43 -16.65 18.35
C ASN A 303 14.08 -18.04 18.39
N VAL A 304 13.75 -18.88 17.42
CA VAL A 304 14.43 -20.16 17.20
C VAL A 304 15.61 -19.94 16.25
N GLY A 305 16.73 -20.63 16.49
CA GLY A 305 17.83 -20.72 15.53
C GLY A 305 18.90 -19.63 15.61
N LEU A 306 18.79 -18.71 16.58
CA LEU A 306 19.87 -17.79 16.93
C LEU A 306 20.76 -18.38 18.03
N GLU A 307 22.08 -18.34 17.81
CA GLU A 307 23.08 -18.77 18.78
C GLU A 307 23.45 -17.62 19.74
N ALA A 308 24.03 -17.96 20.91
CA ALA A 308 24.37 -16.98 21.94
C ALA A 308 25.32 -15.88 21.45
N GLU A 309 26.28 -16.22 20.59
CA GLU A 309 27.21 -15.26 19.99
C GLU A 309 26.51 -14.30 19.02
N GLN A 310 25.60 -14.83 18.20
CA GLN A 310 24.78 -14.01 17.30
C GLN A 310 23.89 -13.06 18.08
N ILE A 311 23.28 -13.51 19.17
CA ILE A 311 22.45 -12.68 20.06
C ILE A 311 23.25 -11.52 20.63
N THR A 312 24.46 -11.79 21.15
CA THR A 312 25.36 -10.75 21.68
C THR A 312 25.72 -9.73 20.59
N THR A 313 26.12 -10.21 19.41
CA THR A 313 26.45 -9.36 18.26
C THR A 313 25.28 -8.48 17.82
N LEU A 314 24.06 -9.03 17.81
CA LEU A 314 22.85 -8.28 17.46
C LEU A 314 22.54 -7.20 18.50
N ARG A 315 22.70 -7.49 19.80
CA ARG A 315 22.53 -6.52 20.89
C ARG A 315 23.51 -5.36 20.78
N ASP A 316 24.78 -5.64 20.51
CA ASP A 316 25.82 -4.62 20.35
C ASP A 316 25.52 -3.70 19.15
N ARG A 317 24.81 -4.21 18.15
CA ARG A 317 24.33 -3.47 16.97
C ARG A 317 22.99 -2.75 17.20
N GLY A 318 22.48 -2.74 18.44
CA GLY A 318 21.28 -2.01 18.84
C GLY A 318 19.97 -2.80 18.74
N ALA A 319 20.01 -4.12 18.58
CA ALA A 319 18.81 -4.95 18.63
C ALA A 319 18.27 -5.09 20.06
N LEU A 320 16.95 -5.12 20.19
CA LEU A 320 16.23 -5.26 21.45
C LEU A 320 15.79 -6.70 21.63
N PHE A 321 16.17 -7.37 22.72
CA PHE A 321 15.66 -8.70 23.07
C PHE A 321 14.62 -8.55 24.17
N VAL A 322 13.35 -8.64 23.81
CA VAL A 322 12.22 -8.50 24.75
C VAL A 322 11.74 -9.88 25.14
N VAL A 323 11.83 -10.22 26.43
CA VAL A 323 11.17 -11.39 27.01
C VAL A 323 9.78 -10.94 27.43
N GLU A 324 8.73 -11.50 26.83
CA GLU A 324 7.37 -11.22 27.31
C GLU A 324 7.19 -11.91 28.67
N SER A 325 6.84 -11.12 29.69
CA SER A 325 6.48 -11.53 31.04
C SER A 325 5.07 -12.12 31.10
#